data_AF-A0A1T2XC26-F1
#
_entry.id   AF-A0A1T2XC26-F1
#
_cell.length_a   1.000
_cell.length_b   1.000
_cell.length_c   1.000
_cell.angle_alpha   90.00
_cell.angle_beta   90.00
_cell.angle_gamma   90.00
#
_symmetry.space_group_name_H-M   'P 1'
#
loop_
_entity.id
_entity.type
_entity.pdbx_description
1 polymer ?
#
loop_
_entity_poly.entity_id
_entity_poly.type
_entity_poly.pdbx_seq_one_letter_code
_entity_poly.pdbx_strand_id
1 'polypeptide(L)'
;MKIYKVSEISQWGHDGSVKYFRNPIAAEKDFHRRVKEGITSKDLPTRDNMDGSPPWKVRCDQKFRFKEKIKLQATIHFWDSYHTDCGTEYDISNYDIQIEEIEVE
;
A
#
# COMPACT_ATOMS: atom_id res chain seq x y z
N MET A 1 0.02 -9.57 24.11
CA MET A 1 0.94 -8.50 23.63
C MET A 1 0.46 -7.98 22.28
N LYS A 2 0.66 -6.69 21.94
CA LYS A 2 0.37 -6.17 20.60
C LYS A 2 1.64 -6.04 19.76
N ILE A 3 1.55 -6.43 18.49
CA ILE A 3 2.57 -6.16 17.47
C ILE A 3 1.91 -5.46 16.27
N TYR A 4 2.70 -4.68 15.55
CA TYR A 4 2.26 -3.93 14.37
C TYR A 4 3.01 -4.45 13.14
N LYS A 5 2.27 -5.03 12.19
CA LYS A 5 2.82 -5.47 10.90
C LYS A 5 2.63 -4.34 9.89
N VAL A 6 3.72 -3.94 9.23
CA VAL A 6 3.69 -3.04 8.08
C VAL A 6 4.02 -3.86 6.84
N SER A 7 3.10 -3.94 5.88
CA SER A 7 3.32 -4.66 4.61
C SER A 7 2.85 -3.87 3.41
N GLU A 8 3.44 -4.18 2.26
CA GLU A 8 2.89 -3.85 0.95
C GLU A 8 2.04 -5.03 0.49
N ILE A 9 0.85 -4.78 -0.04
CA ILE A 9 -0.06 -5.77 -0.57
C ILE A 9 -0.22 -5.47 -2.06
N SER A 10 0.23 -6.39 -2.90
CA SER A 10 -0.01 -6.28 -4.34
C SER A 10 -1.51 -6.33 -4.67
N GLN A 11 -1.92 -5.91 -5.86
CA GLN A 11 -3.29 -6.08 -6.37
C GLN A 11 -3.83 -7.52 -6.28
N TRP A 12 -2.94 -8.50 -6.20
CA TRP A 12 -3.26 -9.94 -6.08
C TRP A 12 -3.37 -10.43 -4.63
N GLY A 13 -3.17 -9.55 -3.64
CA GLY A 13 -3.25 -9.89 -2.22
C GLY A 13 -1.96 -10.49 -1.64
N HIS A 14 -0.86 -10.51 -2.39
CA HIS A 14 0.43 -11.00 -1.87
C HIS A 14 1.13 -9.95 -1.01
N ASP A 15 1.56 -10.37 0.18
CA ASP A 15 2.41 -9.61 1.09
C ASP A 15 3.83 -9.44 0.51
N GLY A 16 4.27 -8.19 0.44
CA GLY A 16 5.62 -7.76 0.13
C GLY A 16 6.19 -6.89 1.23
N SER A 17 7.53 -6.79 1.28
CA SER A 17 8.25 -5.83 2.13
C SER A 17 7.84 -5.85 3.62
N VAL A 18 7.47 -7.02 4.16
CA VAL A 18 6.87 -7.14 5.50
C VAL A 18 7.86 -6.75 6.61
N LYS A 19 7.42 -5.92 7.55
CA LYS A 19 8.16 -5.58 8.78
C LYS A 19 7.25 -5.59 10.01
N TYR A 20 7.79 -6.01 11.14
CA TYR A 20 7.07 -6.05 12.42
C TYR A 20 7.67 -5.08 13.43
N PHE A 21 6.80 -4.41 14.19
CA PHE A 21 7.19 -3.44 15.20
C PHE A 21 6.45 -3.70 16.51
N ARG A 22 7.14 -3.49 17.63
CA ARG A 22 6.50 -3.46 18.96
C ARG A 22 5.94 -2.07 19.31
N ASN A 23 6.52 -1.02 18.73
CA ASN A 23 6.14 0.36 18.98
C ASN A 23 5.25 0.88 17.83
N PRO A 24 4.01 1.36 18.11
CA PRO A 24 3.11 1.89 17.09
C PRO A 24 3.69 3.10 16.35
N ILE A 25 4.42 3.98 17.03
CA ILE A 25 5.02 5.17 16.43
C ILE A 25 6.10 4.77 15.41
N ALA A 26 6.84 3.70 15.68
CA ALA A 26 7.84 3.20 14.74
C ALA A 26 7.18 2.61 13.48
N ALA A 27 6.07 1.89 13.65
CA ALA A 27 5.27 1.38 12.53
C ALA A 27 4.70 2.50 11.67
N GLU A 28 4.11 3.54 12.28
CA GLU A 28 3.57 4.71 11.58
C GLU A 28 4.67 5.47 10.83
N LYS A 29 5.87 5.62 11.41
CA LYS A 29 7.02 6.22 10.72
C LYS A 29 7.42 5.42 9.48
N ASP A 30 7.49 4.09 9.58
CA ASP A 30 7.82 3.23 8.43
C ASP A 30 6.73 3.30 7.36
N PHE A 31 5.45 3.29 7.77
CA PHE A 31 4.31 3.48 6.89
C PHE A 31 4.40 4.80 6.10
N HIS A 32 4.56 5.94 6.79
CA HIS A 32 4.64 7.24 6.14
C HIS A 32 5.88 7.37 5.23
N ARG A 33 6.99 6.73 5.61
CA ARG A 33 8.18 6.67 4.75
C ARG A 33 7.87 5.95 3.43
N ARG A 34 7.27 4.77 3.47
CA ARG A 34 6.89 4.00 2.26
C ARG A 34 5.84 4.73 1.42
N VAL A 35 4.85 5.34 2.07
CA VAL A 35 3.86 6.16 1.35
C VAL A 35 4.54 7.30 0.63
N LYS A 36 5.47 8.01 1.29
CA LYS A 36 6.24 9.07 0.66
C LYS A 36 7.04 8.57 -0.55
N GLU A 37 7.68 7.41 -0.43
CA GLU A 37 8.41 6.78 -1.53
C GLU A 37 7.49 6.46 -2.72
N GLY A 38 6.31 5.87 -2.46
CA GLY A 38 5.34 5.57 -3.50
C GLY A 38 4.78 6.80 -4.21
N ILE A 39 4.38 7.85 -3.47
CA ILE A 39 3.83 9.10 -4.04
C ILE A 39 4.89 10.03 -4.64
N THR A 40 6.17 9.68 -4.53
CA THR A 40 7.27 10.39 -5.21
C THR A 40 7.95 9.51 -6.28
N SER A 41 7.37 8.34 -6.57
CA SER A 41 7.84 7.46 -7.64
C SER A 41 7.70 8.15 -8.99
N LYS A 42 8.62 7.83 -9.91
CA LYS A 42 8.56 8.27 -11.31
C LYS A 42 7.38 7.64 -12.06
N ASP A 43 6.92 6.49 -11.58
CA ASP A 43 5.83 5.74 -12.21
C ASP A 43 4.45 6.15 -11.67
N LEU A 44 4.37 7.20 -10.83
CA LEU A 44 3.11 7.70 -10.31
C LEU A 44 2.29 8.36 -11.44
N PRO A 45 1.04 7.92 -11.69
CA PRO A 45 0.17 8.55 -12.68
C PRO A 45 -0.13 9.99 -12.30
N THR A 46 -0.41 10.82 -13.30
CA THR A 46 -0.90 12.18 -13.04
C THR A 46 -2.37 12.14 -12.62
N ARG A 47 -2.88 13.25 -12.07
CA ARG A 47 -4.30 13.37 -11.72
C ARG A 47 -5.20 13.27 -12.96
N ASP A 48 -4.73 13.74 -14.11
CA ASP A 48 -5.46 13.68 -15.37
C ASP A 48 -5.62 12.22 -15.86
N ASN A 49 -4.69 11.34 -15.48
CA ASN A 49 -4.83 9.90 -15.73
C ASN A 49 -5.87 9.23 -14.80
N MET A 50 -6.38 9.93 -13.79
CA MET A 50 -7.25 9.42 -12.72
C MET A 50 -8.55 10.24 -12.62
N ASP A 51 -9.03 10.80 -13.73
CA ASP A 51 -10.25 11.64 -13.79
C ASP A 51 -10.25 12.80 -12.77
N GLY A 52 -9.08 13.41 -12.55
CA GLY A 52 -8.88 14.53 -11.62
C GLY A 52 -8.64 14.11 -10.16
N SER A 53 -8.74 12.82 -9.83
CA SER A 53 -8.46 12.29 -8.49
C SER A 53 -6.96 12.16 -8.23
N PRO A 54 -6.49 12.24 -6.96
CA PRO A 54 -5.11 11.93 -6.63
C PRO A 54 -4.81 10.45 -6.94
N PRO A 55 -3.61 10.10 -7.44
CA PRO A 55 -3.18 8.72 -7.72
C PRO A 55 -2.83 7.93 -6.44
N TRP A 56 -3.33 8.38 -5.29
CA TRP A 56 -3.13 7.72 -4.00
C TRP A 56 -4.24 8.12 -3.02
N LYS A 57 -4.50 7.27 -2.02
CA LYS A 57 -5.49 7.55 -0.97
C LYS A 57 -5.11 6.85 0.32
N VAL A 58 -5.11 7.60 1.42
CA VAL A 58 -4.94 7.05 2.77
C VAL A 58 -6.30 6.86 3.46
N ARG A 59 -6.48 5.73 4.13
CA ARG A 59 -7.67 5.35 4.89
C ARG A 59 -7.23 4.95 6.31
N CYS A 60 -8.06 5.28 7.29
CA CYS A 60 -7.81 4.96 8.69
C CYS A 60 -8.87 3.97 9.21
N ASP A 61 -8.50 3.18 10.22
CA ASP A 61 -9.37 2.31 11.01
C ASP A 61 -10.33 1.44 10.17
N GLN A 62 -9.76 0.73 9.20
CA GLN A 62 -10.51 -0.24 8.38
C GLN A 62 -10.73 -1.53 9.19
N LYS A 63 -12.00 -1.91 9.37
CA LYS A 63 -12.36 -3.24 9.88
C LYS A 63 -12.63 -4.17 8.71
N PHE A 64 -11.74 -5.12 8.46
CA PHE A 64 -12.05 -6.22 7.55
C PHE A 64 -12.90 -7.27 8.27
N ARG A 65 -13.60 -8.13 7.50
CA ARG A 65 -14.54 -9.14 8.02
C ARG A 65 -13.88 -10.23 8.87
N PHE A 66 -12.54 -10.25 8.95
CA PHE A 66 -11.75 -11.15 9.78
C PHE A 66 -10.98 -10.33 10.82
N LYS A 67 -10.58 -10.97 11.93
CA LYS A 67 -10.06 -10.39 13.19
C LYS A 67 -8.88 -9.39 13.09
N GLU A 68 -8.43 -9.07 11.88
CA GLU A 68 -7.34 -8.15 11.59
C GLU A 68 -7.84 -6.70 11.66
N LYS A 69 -7.21 -5.91 12.53
CA LYS A 69 -7.49 -4.49 12.65
C LYS A 69 -6.46 -3.71 11.84
N ILE A 70 -6.85 -3.25 10.66
CA ILE A 70 -6.03 -2.36 9.85
C ILE A 70 -6.15 -0.94 10.40
N LYS A 71 -5.06 -0.43 10.97
CA LYS A 71 -4.99 0.92 11.52
C LYS A 71 -4.90 1.98 10.43
N LEU A 72 -4.02 1.76 9.46
CA LEU A 72 -3.78 2.66 8.34
C LEU A 72 -3.63 1.81 7.07
N GLN A 73 -4.16 2.32 5.97
CA GLN A 73 -3.98 1.75 4.63
C GLN A 73 -3.76 2.90 3.65
N ALA A 74 -2.77 2.78 2.79
CA ALA A 74 -2.54 3.71 1.69
C ALA A 74 -2.56 2.94 0.38
N THR A 75 -3.50 3.25 -0.49
CA THR A 75 -3.51 2.75 -1.86
C THR A 75 -2.69 3.70 -2.72
N ILE A 76 -1.75 3.16 -3.50
CA ILE A 76 -0.89 3.93 -4.40
C ILE A 76 -0.99 3.33 -5.79
N HIS A 77 -1.31 4.18 -6.77
CA HIS A 77 -1.37 3.79 -8.17
C HIS A 77 0.00 3.96 -8.83
N PHE A 78 0.31 3.11 -9.82
CA PHE A 78 1.54 3.17 -10.58
C PHE A 78 1.30 2.73 -12.03
N TRP A 79 2.07 3.27 -12.96
CA TRP A 79 2.16 2.78 -14.33
C TRP A 79 2.89 1.44 -14.34
N ASP A 80 2.21 0.41 -14.82
CA ASP A 80 2.80 -0.90 -15.08
C ASP A 80 2.88 -1.12 -16.60
N SER A 81 3.83 -1.95 -17.02
CA SER A 81 3.99 -2.32 -18.42
C SER A 81 4.28 -3.80 -18.57
N TYR A 82 3.60 -4.44 -19.50
CA TYR A 82 3.73 -5.86 -19.77
C TYR A 82 4.16 -6.05 -21.23
N HIS A 83 5.20 -6.84 -21.44
CA HIS A 83 5.66 -7.18 -22.79
C HIS A 83 5.00 -8.47 -23.25
N THR A 84 4.37 -8.42 -24.41
CA THR A 84 3.72 -9.54 -25.09
C THR A 84 4.44 -9.81 -26.42
N ASP A 85 4.02 -10.87 -27.10
CA ASP A 85 4.49 -11.20 -28.45
C ASP A 85 4.06 -10.18 -29.52
N CYS A 86 3.05 -9.34 -29.23
CA CYS A 86 2.52 -8.32 -30.12
C CYS A 86 2.90 -6.87 -29.75
N GLY A 87 3.62 -6.64 -28.64
CA GLY A 87 4.07 -5.31 -28.25
C GLY A 87 4.22 -5.11 -26.75
N THR A 88 4.15 -3.86 -26.30
CA THR A 88 4.12 -3.51 -24.87
C THR A 88 2.78 -2.85 -24.56
N GLU A 89 2.07 -3.40 -23.58
CA GLU A 89 0.85 -2.81 -23.05
C GLU A 89 1.17 -2.04 -21.77
N TYR A 90 0.46 -0.93 -21.57
CA TYR A 90 0.62 -0.06 -20.39
C TYR A 90 -0.73 0.07 -19.70
N ASP A 91 -0.74 -0.12 -18.38
CA ASP A 91 -1.95 0.04 -17.56
C ASP A 91 -1.60 0.64 -16.20
N ILE A 92 -2.60 1.18 -15.51
CA ILE A 92 -2.46 1.70 -14.16
C ILE A 92 -2.84 0.60 -13.17
N SER A 93 -1.84 0.09 -12.47
CA SER A 93 -2.04 -0.84 -11.36
C SER A 93 -2.01 -0.11 -10.02
N ASN A 94 -2.18 -0.86 -8.93
CA ASN A 94 -2.09 -0.35 -7.58
C ASN A 94 -1.52 -1.40 -6.62
N TYR A 95 -1.00 -0.90 -5.50
CA TYR A 95 -0.69 -1.69 -4.32
C TYR A 95 -1.11 -0.92 -3.08
N ASP A 96 -1.33 -1.64 -1.99
CA ASP A 96 -1.63 -1.06 -0.70
C ASP A 96 -0.41 -1.13 0.21
N ILE A 97 -0.16 -0.10 1.01
CA ILE A 97 0.70 -0.19 2.19
C ILE A 97 -0.24 -0.19 3.39
N GLN A 98 -0.06 -1.11 4.34
CA GLN A 98 -0.96 -1.21 5.50
C GLN A 98 -0.23 -1.39 6.82
N ILE A 99 -0.86 -0.92 7.90
CA ILE A 99 -0.49 -1.24 9.29
C ILE A 99 -1.59 -2.13 9.88
N GLU A 100 -1.25 -3.38 10.18
CA GLU A 100 -2.11 -4.35 10.85
C GLU A 100 -1.72 -4.46 12.33
N GLU A 101 -2.71 -4.34 13.23
CA GLU A 101 -2.54 -4.60 14.66
C GLU A 101 -2.86 -6.06 14.96
N ILE A 102 -1.87 -6.81 15.45
CA ILE A 102 -1.96 -8.23 15.75
C ILE A 102 -1.83 -8.43 17.27
N GLU A 103 -2.76 -9.19 17.84
CA GLU A 103 -2.70 -9.64 19.23
C GLU A 103 -1.98 -10.99 19.31
N VAL A 104 -0.95 -11.06 20.14
CA VAL A 104 -0.11 -12.24 20.37
C VAL A 104 -0.27 -12.66 21.82
N GLU A 105 -0.69 -13.91 22.06
CA GLU A 105 -0.80 -14.50 23.40
C GLU A 105 0.56 -14.78 24.04
#